data_AF-A0A947LXG3-F1
#
_entry.id   AF-A0A947LXG3-F1
#
_cell.length_a   1.000
_cell.length_b   1.000
_cell.length_c   1.000
_cell.angle_alpha   90.00
_cell.angle_beta   90.00
_cell.angle_gamma   90.00
#
_symmetry.space_group_name_H-M   'P 1'
#
loop_
_entity.id
_entity.type
_entity.pdbx_description
1 polymer ?
#
loop_
_entity_poly.entity_id
_entity_poly.type
_entity_poly.pdbx_seq_one_letter_code
_entity_poly.pdbx_strand_id
1 'polypeptide(L)'
;TATAGIRGTGVYVEVSPEQAFRGYLCNCYGTVAVDAGGESVVSQASYHQSFWAEAAPRDGRLLRPAGAINHTDDELEFLAGLINQKTAWQIAGRKGTKDGTGTLY
;
A
#
# COMPACT_ATOMS: atom_id res chain seq x y z
N THR A 1 3.77 -14.67 -8.73
CA THR A 1 4.45 -13.38 -8.89
C THR A 1 3.44 -12.26 -8.88
N ALA A 2 3.75 -11.16 -8.21
CA ALA A 2 2.98 -9.92 -8.28
C ALA A 2 3.83 -8.80 -8.89
N THR A 3 3.20 -7.88 -9.60
CA THR A 3 3.84 -6.72 -10.22
C THR A 3 3.07 -5.46 -9.82
N ALA A 4 3.80 -4.40 -9.47
CA ALA A 4 3.23 -3.12 -9.10
C ALA A 4 3.70 -2.02 -10.05
N GLY A 5 2.78 -1.46 -10.84
CA GLY A 5 2.99 -0.25 -11.63
C GLY A 5 2.76 0.99 -10.77
N ILE A 6 3.82 1.75 -10.51
CA ILE A 6 3.80 2.92 -9.61
C ILE A 6 4.00 4.20 -10.43
N ARG A 7 3.16 5.20 -10.21
CA ARG A 7 3.33 6.55 -10.78
C ARG A 7 3.39 7.59 -9.66
N GLY A 8 4.60 7.94 -9.23
CA GLY A 8 4.89 9.05 -8.32
C GLY A 8 4.07 9.02 -7.03
N THR A 9 4.55 8.30 -6.02
CA THR A 9 3.91 8.23 -4.70
C THR A 9 4.81 7.55 -3.65
N GLY A 10 4.39 7.52 -2.37
CA GLY A 10 4.90 6.64 -1.33
C GLY A 10 4.22 5.27 -1.36
N VAL A 11 5.03 4.21 -1.44
CA VAL A 11 4.61 2.82 -1.28
C VAL A 11 5.52 2.11 -0.28
N TYR A 12 4.96 1.12 0.41
CA TYR A 12 5.74 0.18 1.20
C TYR A 12 5.46 -1.24 0.68
N VAL A 13 6.52 -2.03 0.54
CA VAL A 13 6.43 -3.42 0.07
C VAL A 13 7.35 -4.30 0.89
N GLU A 14 6.90 -5.51 1.19
CA GLU A 14 7.72 -6.55 1.81
C GLU A 14 7.24 -7.94 1.40
N VAL A 15 8.10 -8.94 1.57
CA VAL A 15 7.73 -10.36 1.44
C VAL A 15 7.99 -10.99 2.79
N SER A 16 7.03 -11.77 3.32
CA SER A 16 7.17 -12.48 4.59
C SER A 16 7.42 -13.98 4.36
N PRO A 17 8.68 -14.46 4.49
CA PRO A 17 9.01 -15.88 4.39
C PRO A 17 8.22 -16.74 5.39
N GLU A 18 7.99 -16.22 6.58
CA GLU A 18 7.30 -16.90 7.69
C GLU A 18 5.81 -17.10 7.41
N GLN A 19 5.25 -16.32 6.47
CA GLN A 19 3.84 -16.41 6.06
C GLN A 19 3.70 -16.98 4.64
N ALA A 20 4.46 -18.05 4.36
CA ALA A 20 4.44 -18.75 3.07
C ALA A 20 4.81 -17.84 1.89
N PHE A 21 5.79 -16.95 2.09
CA PHE A 21 6.30 -16.03 1.06
C PHE A 21 5.23 -15.13 0.42
N ARG A 22 4.15 -14.83 1.15
CA ARG A 22 3.18 -13.83 0.69
C ARG A 22 3.83 -12.45 0.64
N GLY A 23 3.48 -11.68 -0.38
CA GLY A 23 3.86 -10.29 -0.51
C GLY A 23 2.86 -9.38 0.20
N TYR A 24 3.34 -8.26 0.70
CA TYR A 24 2.56 -7.16 1.22
C TYR A 24 2.84 -5.91 0.39
N LEU A 25 1.80 -5.12 0.13
CA LEU A 25 1.90 -3.82 -0.50
C LEU A 25 0.98 -2.84 0.21
N CYS A 26 1.51 -1.69 0.64
CA CYS A 26 0.74 -0.54 1.04
C CYS A 26 0.93 0.57 0.00
N ASN A 27 -0.17 1.02 -0.58
CA ASN A 27 -0.26 2.27 -1.30
C ASN A 27 -0.57 3.40 -0.32
N CYS A 28 0.45 4.15 0.11
CA CYS A 28 0.30 5.15 1.17
C CYS A 28 -0.56 6.33 0.70
N TYR A 29 -0.45 6.70 -0.59
CA TYR A 29 -1.30 7.68 -1.29
C TYR A 29 -1.10 7.55 -2.81
N GLY A 30 -1.80 8.30 -3.65
CA GLY A 30 -1.61 8.26 -5.10
C GLY A 30 -2.12 6.96 -5.75
N THR A 31 -1.56 6.59 -6.90
CA THR A 31 -2.07 5.48 -7.73
C THR A 31 -1.03 4.38 -7.92
N VAL A 32 -1.45 3.13 -7.66
CA VAL A 32 -0.66 1.92 -7.91
C VAL A 32 -1.54 0.90 -8.64
N ALA A 33 -1.08 0.38 -9.77
CA ALA A 33 -1.69 -0.78 -10.41
C ALA A 33 -0.98 -2.05 -9.91
N VAL A 34 -1.70 -3.02 -9.38
CA VAL A 34 -1.15 -4.28 -8.88
C VAL A 34 -1.75 -5.44 -9.66
N ASP A 35 -0.89 -6.29 -10.20
CA ASP A 35 -1.26 -7.48 -10.95
C ASP A 35 -0.68 -8.73 -10.26
N ALA A 36 -1.50 -9.76 -10.05
CA ALA A 36 -1.07 -11.05 -9.50
C ALA A 36 -1.90 -12.20 -10.08
N GLY A 37 -1.25 -13.04 -10.92
CA GLY A 37 -1.81 -14.32 -11.39
C GLY A 37 -3.22 -14.26 -12.00
N GLY A 38 -3.53 -13.19 -12.74
CA GLY A 38 -4.83 -12.97 -13.37
C GLY A 38 -5.80 -12.09 -12.58
N GLU A 39 -5.46 -11.71 -11.34
CA GLU A 39 -6.12 -10.62 -10.63
C GLU A 39 -5.38 -9.31 -10.82
N SER A 40 -6.15 -8.23 -10.98
CA SER A 40 -5.63 -6.87 -11.11
C SER A 40 -6.43 -5.92 -10.23
N VAL A 41 -5.76 -4.97 -9.57
CA VAL A 41 -6.40 -3.87 -8.84
C VAL A 41 -5.70 -2.57 -9.15
N VAL A 42 -6.49 -1.51 -9.39
CA VAL A 42 -5.97 -0.14 -9.40
C VAL A 42 -6.30 0.47 -8.04
N SER A 43 -5.27 0.63 -7.22
CA SER A 43 -5.36 1.29 -5.93
C SER A 43 -5.22 2.80 -6.12
N GLN A 44 -6.21 3.55 -5.65
CA GLN A 44 -6.19 5.01 -5.61
C GLN A 44 -6.41 5.44 -4.17
N ALA A 45 -5.32 5.79 -3.49
CA ALA A 45 -5.32 6.06 -2.06
C ALA A 45 -5.07 7.54 -1.77
N SER A 46 -5.72 8.04 -0.72
CA SER A 46 -5.35 9.29 -0.04
C SER A 46 -4.71 9.02 1.32
N TYR A 47 -4.84 7.80 1.83
CA TYR A 47 -4.28 7.35 3.10
C TYR A 47 -4.26 5.82 3.21
N HIS A 48 -3.10 5.20 3.01
CA HIS A 48 -2.81 3.77 3.29
C HIS A 48 -3.88 2.78 2.81
N GLN A 49 -3.93 2.51 1.51
CA GLN A 49 -4.66 1.36 0.97
C GLN A 49 -3.70 0.16 0.83
N SER A 50 -3.96 -0.97 1.48
CA SER A 50 -3.01 -2.08 1.50
C SER A 50 -3.60 -3.43 1.13
N PHE A 51 -2.73 -4.29 0.62
CA PHE A 51 -3.07 -5.58 0.07
C PHE A 51 -2.02 -6.64 0.43
N TRP A 52 -2.52 -7.85 0.64
CA TRP A 52 -1.72 -9.06 0.56
C TRP A 52 -1.75 -9.59 -0.88
N ALA A 53 -0.56 -9.90 -1.40
CA ALA A 53 -0.36 -10.65 -2.63
C ALA A 53 0.07 -12.08 -2.27
N GLU A 54 -0.86 -13.02 -2.34
CA GLU A 54 -0.65 -14.38 -1.90
C GLU A 54 0.24 -15.16 -2.88
N ALA A 55 1.13 -16.01 -2.36
CA ALA A 55 1.94 -16.91 -3.19
C ALA A 55 1.10 -17.99 -3.89
N ALA A 56 -0.03 -18.37 -3.27
CA ALA A 56 -1.06 -19.24 -3.82
C ALA A 56 -2.45 -18.72 -3.40
N PRO A 57 -3.53 -18.95 -4.16
CA PRO A 57 -4.84 -18.40 -3.85
C PRO A 57 -5.32 -18.77 -2.43
N ARG A 58 -5.79 -17.77 -1.68
CA ARG A 58 -6.48 -17.96 -0.39
C ARG A 58 -7.93 -17.51 -0.53
N ASP A 59 -8.86 -18.42 -0.25
CA ASP A 59 -10.29 -18.23 -0.53
C ASP A 59 -10.56 -17.87 -2.00
N GLY A 60 -9.81 -18.53 -2.90
CA GLY A 60 -9.89 -18.29 -4.34
C GLY A 60 -9.28 -16.98 -4.81
N ARG A 61 -8.65 -16.20 -3.92
CA ARG A 61 -8.06 -14.90 -4.24
C ARG A 61 -6.56 -14.83 -4.08
N LEU A 62 -5.89 -14.15 -5.00
CA LEU A 62 -4.47 -13.81 -4.95
C LEU A 62 -4.22 -12.42 -4.36
N LEU A 63 -5.15 -11.47 -4.55
CA LEU A 63 -5.08 -10.15 -3.96
C LEU A 63 -6.16 -9.98 -2.91
N ARG A 64 -5.76 -9.64 -1.67
CA ARG A 64 -6.68 -9.46 -0.54
C ARG A 64 -6.43 -8.16 0.19
N PRO A 65 -7.46 -7.50 0.75
CA PRO A 65 -7.25 -6.37 1.65
C PRO A 65 -6.36 -6.73 2.84
N ALA A 66 -5.56 -5.77 3.29
CA ALA A 66 -4.70 -5.86 4.46
C ALA A 66 -4.91 -4.63 5.36
N GLY A 67 -4.46 -4.67 6.61
CA GLY A 67 -4.26 -3.46 7.41
C GLY A 67 -2.92 -2.80 7.07
N ALA A 68 -2.72 -1.55 7.47
CA ALA A 68 -1.42 -0.92 7.30
C ALA A 68 -0.42 -1.46 8.35
N ILE A 69 0.69 -2.05 7.91
CA ILE A 69 1.75 -2.59 8.77
C ILE A 69 3.12 -2.03 8.44
N ASN A 70 4.01 -2.08 9.43
CA ASN A 70 5.46 -1.92 9.32
C ASN A 70 5.98 -0.56 8.81
N HIS A 71 5.13 0.46 8.79
CA HIS A 71 5.55 1.86 8.65
C HIS A 71 4.56 2.83 9.32
N THR A 72 5.10 3.93 9.81
CA THR A 72 4.37 5.03 10.46
C THR A 72 4.14 6.19 9.50
N ASP A 73 3.28 7.13 9.89
CA ASP A 73 3.13 8.35 9.09
C ASP A 73 4.38 9.22 9.21
N ASP A 74 4.93 9.32 10.42
CA ASP A 74 6.11 10.15 10.70
C ASP A 74 7.32 9.71 9.88
N GLU A 75 7.52 8.40 9.67
CA GLU A 75 8.56 7.89 8.78
C GLU A 75 8.34 8.31 7.32
N LEU A 76 7.10 8.24 6.82
CA LEU A 76 6.79 8.67 5.45
C LEU A 76 6.87 10.18 5.28
N GLU A 77 6.46 10.95 6.29
CA GLU A 77 6.60 12.39 6.34
C GLU A 77 8.07 12.81 6.36
N PHE A 78 8.90 12.10 7.13
CA PHE A 78 10.35 12.30 7.14
C PHE A 78 10.97 12.04 5.77
N LEU A 79 10.67 10.88 5.15
CA LEU A 79 11.18 10.54 3.81
C LEU A 79 10.73 11.54 2.73
N ALA A 80 9.47 11.98 2.77
CA ALA A 80 8.97 13.01 1.87
C ALA A 80 9.71 14.35 2.06
N GLY A 81 10.01 14.72 3.31
CA GLY A 81 10.77 15.92 3.65
C GLY A 81 12.19 15.93 3.07
N LEU A 82 12.86 14.78 3.00
CA LEU A 82 14.20 14.65 2.41
C LEU A 82 14.26 15.05 0.93
N ILE A 83 13.13 14.96 0.23
CA ILE A 83 12.99 15.36 -1.19
C ILE A 83 12.12 16.61 -1.37
N ASN A 84 11.93 17.39 -0.30
CA ASN A 84 11.11 18.60 -0.28
C ASN A 84 9.67 18.39 -0.78
N GLN A 85 9.08 17.23 -0.45
CA GLN A 85 7.69 16.91 -0.71
C GLN A 85 6.90 16.80 0.60
N LYS A 86 5.58 16.74 0.46
CA LYS A 86 4.62 16.49 1.54
C LYS A 86 3.77 15.28 1.19
N THR A 87 3.38 14.51 2.20
CA THR A 87 2.44 13.40 2.02
C THR A 87 1.03 13.93 1.71
N ALA A 88 0.16 13.08 1.16
CA ALA A 88 -1.20 13.49 0.81
C ALA A 88 -2.00 14.01 2.02
N TRP A 89 -1.83 13.40 3.20
CA TRP A 89 -2.50 13.86 4.44
C TRP A 89 -1.90 15.15 4.99
N GLN A 90 -0.59 15.39 4.83
CA GLN A 90 0.00 16.69 5.18
C GLN A 90 -0.55 17.82 4.29
N ILE A 91 -0.79 17.53 3.00
CA ILE A 91 -1.41 18.48 2.07
C ILE A 91 -2.89 18.70 2.43
N ALA A 92 -3.62 17.62 2.74
CA ALA A 92 -5.04 17.68 3.06
C ALA A 92 -5.34 18.22 4.47
N GLY A 93 -4.36 18.25 5.38
CA GLY A 93 -4.51 18.69 6.77
C GLY A 93 -5.30 17.73 7.67
N ARG A 94 -5.51 16.48 7.25
CA ARG A 94 -6.25 15.45 7.99
C ARG A 94 -5.69 14.07 7.67
N LYS A 95 -5.91 13.10 8.57
CA LYS A 95 -5.47 11.70 8.46
C LYS A 95 -6.68 10.76 8.43
N GLY A 96 -6.50 9.58 7.86
CA GLY A 96 -7.52 8.52 7.86
C GLY A 96 -7.30 7.49 8.97
N THR A 97 -8.00 6.37 8.86
CA THR A 97 -7.77 5.17 9.70
C THR A 97 -6.80 4.23 8.99
N LYS A 98 -5.89 3.61 9.74
CA LYS A 98 -4.88 2.67 9.21
C LYS A 98 -5.45 1.27 9.00
N ASP A 99 -6.65 1.19 8.44
CA ASP A 99 -7.38 -0.06 8.20
C ASP A 99 -7.17 -0.63 6.79
N GLY A 100 -6.39 0.05 5.95
CA GLY A 100 -6.13 -0.38 4.57
C GLY A 100 -7.17 0.04 3.55
N THR A 101 -8.16 0.87 3.93
CA THR A 101 -9.22 1.33 3.01
C THR A 101 -8.74 2.36 1.98
N GLY A 102 -7.68 3.11 2.30
CA GLY A 102 -7.16 4.15 1.40
C GLY A 102 -7.76 5.54 1.59
N THR A 103 -8.65 5.74 2.56
CA THR A 103 -9.43 6.98 2.67
C THR A 103 -9.07 7.84 3.86
N LEU A 104 -9.00 9.16 3.63
CA LEU A 104 -9.04 10.17 4.68
C LEU A 104 -10.45 10.28 5.28
N TYR A 105 -10.54 10.68 6.55
CA TYR A 105 -11.79 11.02 7.23
C TYR A 105 -11.79 12.49 7.62
#